data_AF-A0A847NER8-F1
#
_entry.id   AF-A0A847NER8-F1
#
_cell.length_a   1.000
_cell.length_b   1.000
_cell.length_c   1.000
_cell.angle_alpha   90.00
_cell.angle_beta   90.00
_cell.angle_gamma   90.00
#
_symmetry.space_group_name_H-M   'P 1'
#
loop_
_entity.id
_entity.type
_entity.pdbx_description
1 polymer ?
#
loop_
_entity_poly.entity_id
_entity_poly.type
_entity_poly.pdbx_seq_one_letter_code
_entity_poly.pdbx_strand_id
1 'polypeptide(L)' 'MRNLSDAEVLSLTGLLKLEQDSLTVSRALHSLISNNELKKQSEAGMLAAEGRIKGIQQFIVENGVTNIQEVQ' A
#
# COMPACT_ATOMS: atom_id res chain seq x y z
N MET A 1 10.04 6.69 17.36
CA MET A 1 9.12 5.61 16.96
C MET A 1 7.82 5.84 17.68
N ARG A 2 6.70 5.92 16.96
CA ARG A 2 5.37 6.20 17.52
C ARG A 2 4.65 4.86 17.63
N ASN A 3 4.01 4.56 18.75
CA ASN A 3 3.20 3.34 18.84
C ASN A 3 1.86 3.62 18.17
N LEU A 4 1.54 2.87 17.12
CA LEU A 4 0.22 2.92 16.49
C LEU A 4 -0.82 2.31 17.44
N SER A 5 -1.95 2.98 17.57
CA SER A 5 -3.14 2.39 18.16
C SER A 5 -3.72 1.31 17.25
N ASP A 6 -4.51 0.38 17.80
CA ASP A 6 -5.16 -0.67 17.02
C ASP A 6 -6.03 -0.10 15.88
N ALA A 7 -6.68 1.05 16.11
CA ALA A 7 -7.48 1.75 15.10
C ALA A 7 -6.62 2.30 13.94
N GLU A 8 -5.43 2.83 14.24
CA GLU A 8 -4.48 3.28 13.22
C GLU A 8 -3.91 2.09 12.43
N VAL A 9 -3.55 0.99 13.10
CA VAL A 9 -3.08 -0.25 12.44
C VAL A 9 -4.16 -0.80 11.51
N LEU A 10 -5.41 -0.86 11.98
CA LEU A 10 -6.54 -1.32 11.17
C LEU A 10 -6.75 -0.44 9.95
N SER A 11 -6.72 0.88 10.13
CA SER A 11 -6.90 1.86 9.05
C SER A 11 -5.79 1.76 8.00
N LEU A 12 -4.53 1.69 8.44
CA LEU A 12 -3.35 1.57 7.57
C LEU A 12 -3.34 0.24 6.82
N THR A 13 -3.75 -0.85 7.47
CA THR A 13 -3.89 -2.16 6.83
C THR A 13 -5.01 -2.15 5.78
N GLY A 14 -6.12 -1.46 6.06
CA GLY A 14 -7.19 -1.24 5.09
C GLY A 14 -6.72 -0.48 3.86
N LEU A 15 -5.98 0.62 4.05
CA LEU A 15 -5.38 1.40 2.96
C LEU A 15 -4.36 0.58 2.16
N LEU A 16 -3.52 -0.20 2.85
CA LEU A 16 -2.55 -1.08 2.20
C LEU A 16 -3.24 -2.09 1.28
N LYS A 17 -4.33 -2.71 1.75
CA LYS A 17 -5.10 -3.66 0.95
C LYS A 17 -5.75 -2.99 -0.26
N LEU A 18 -6.37 -1.83 -0.07
CA LEU A 18 -6.96 -1.05 -1.17
C LEU A 18 -5.93 -0.73 -2.26
N GLU A 19 -4.73 -0.30 -1.87
CA GLU A 19 -3.66 0.05 -2.80
C GLU A 19 -3.15 -1.19 -3.57
N GLN A 20 -3.02 -2.35 -2.90
CA GLN A 20 -2.65 -3.61 -3.53
C GLN A 20 -3.70 -4.09 -4.56
N ASP A 21 -4.98 -4.00 -4.19
CA ASP A 21 -6.08 -4.37 -5.08
C ASP A 21 -6.11 -3.43 -6.30
N SER A 22 -5.94 -2.12 -6.09
CA SER A 22 -5.86 -1.11 -7.15
C SER A 22 -4.69 -1.36 -8.11
N LEU A 23 -3.50 -1.71 -7.59
CA LEU A 23 -2.34 -2.05 -8.42
C LEU A 23 -2.60 -3.31 -9.24
N THR A 24 -3.26 -4.32 -8.66
CA THR A 24 -3.63 -5.55 -9.36
C THR A 24 -4.56 -5.26 -10.54
N VAL A 25 -5.61 -4.45 -10.31
CA VAL A 25 -6.51 -4.00 -11.38
C VAL A 25 -5.76 -3.19 -12.44
N SER A 26 -4.90 -2.25 -12.02
CA SER A 26 -4.12 -1.41 -12.92
C SER A 26 -3.21 -2.24 -13.84
N ARG A 27 -2.57 -3.30 -13.33
CA ARG A 27 -1.76 -4.23 -14.13
C ARG A 27 -2.59 -5.01 -15.14
N ALA A 28 -3.79 -5.46 -14.75
CA ALA A 28 -4.70 -6.14 -15.66
C ALA A 28 -5.12 -5.20 -16.81
N LEU A 29 -5.54 -3.98 -16.48
CA LEU A 29 -5.96 -2.98 -17.47
C LEU A 29 -4.82 -2.51 -18.36
N HIS A 30 -3.60 -2.38 -17.82
CA HIS A 30 -2.42 -1.97 -18.56
C HIS A 30 -2.17 -2.83 -19.81
N SER A 31 -2.43 -4.14 -19.72
CA SER A 31 -2.29 -5.08 -20.84
C SER A 31 -3.23 -4.79 -22.02
N LEU A 32 -4.33 -4.08 -21.77
CA LEU A 32 -5.34 -3.73 -22.77
C LEU A 32 -5.08 -2.37 -23.43
N ILE A 33 -4.14 -1.58 -22.91
CA ILE A 33 -3.84 -0.24 -23.43
C ILE A 33 -2.98 -0.35 -24.69
N SER A 34 -3.55 0.01 -25.84
CA SER A 34 -2.82 0.05 -27.12
C SER A 34 -2.11 1.38 -27.39
N ASN A 35 -2.56 2.47 -26.77
CA ASN A 35 -1.93 3.78 -26.96
C ASN A 35 -0.63 3.85 -26.14
N ASN A 36 0.50 4.06 -26.81
CA ASN A 36 1.82 4.06 -26.17
C ASN A 36 2.00 5.15 -25.10
N GLU A 37 1.40 6.31 -25.26
CA GLU A 37 1.53 7.39 -24.28
C GLU A 37 0.72 7.08 -23.01
N LEU A 38 -0.52 6.60 -23.18
CA LEU A 38 -1.33 6.12 -22.07
C LEU A 38 -0.69 4.92 -21.36
N LYS A 39 0.02 4.07 -22.12
CA LYS A 39 0.74 2.91 -21.57
C LYS A 39 1.87 3.35 -20.64
N LYS A 40 2.67 4.34 -21.03
CA LYS A 40 3.72 4.95 -20.19
C LYS A 40 3.15 5.63 -18.94
N GLN A 41 2.03 6.35 -19.08
CA GLN A 41 1.37 6.97 -17.93
C GLN A 41 0.85 5.92 -16.95
N SER A 42 0.29 4.82 -17.47
CA SER A 42 -0.12 3.68 -16.66
C SER A 42 1.07 3.03 -15.93
N GLU A 43 2.22 2.85 -16.58
CA GLU A 43 3.47 2.37 -15.95
C GLU A 43 3.93 3.28 -14.81
N ALA A 44 3.97 4.60 -15.05
CA ALA A 44 4.34 5.58 -14.03
C ALA A 44 3.38 5.53 -12.83
N GLY A 45 2.07 5.41 -13.08
CA GLY A 45 1.05 5.25 -12.05
C GLY A 45 1.23 3.97 -11.23
N MET A 46 1.54 2.86 -11.88
CA MET A 46 1.82 1.58 -11.21
C MET A 46 3.08 1.66 -10.34
N LEU A 47 4.16 2.28 -10.83
CA LEU A 47 5.38 2.51 -10.04
C LEU A 47 5.11 3.38 -8.81
N ALA A 48 4.28 4.42 -8.95
CA ALA A 48 3.89 5.25 -7.81
C ALA A 48 3.05 4.46 -6.79
N ALA A 49 2.16 3.57 -7.24
CA ALA A 49 1.39 2.68 -6.37
C ALA A 49 2.29 1.70 -5.61
N GLU A 50 3.28 1.10 -6.28
CA GLU A 50 4.29 0.24 -5.63
C GLU A 50 5.08 1.00 -4.55
N GLY A 51 5.43 2.26 -4.82
CA GLY A 51 6.06 3.14 -3.84
C GLY A 51 5.19 3.37 -2.61
N ARG A 52 3.89 3.64 -2.79
CA ARG A 52 2.92 3.80 -1.69
C ARG A 52 2.78 2.52 -0.87
N ILE A 53 2.64 1.36 -1.52
CA ILE A 53 2.55 0.05 -0.85
C ILE A 53 3.75 -0.16 0.05
N LYS A 54 4.97 0.01 -0.49
CA LYS A 54 6.20 -0.16 0.29
C LYS A 54 6.28 0.84 1.45
N GLY A 55 5.94 2.10 1.21
CA GLY A 55 5.94 3.14 2.24
C GLY A 55 4.97 2.83 3.39
N ILE A 56 3.75 2.40 3.07
CA ILE A 56 2.75 2.01 4.08
C ILE A 56 3.21 0.76 4.84
N GLN A 57 3.72 -0.26 4.16
CA GLN A 57 4.27 -1.46 4.80
C GLN A 57 5.40 -1.12 5.77
N GLN A 58 6.36 -0.32 5.32
CA GLN A 58 7.48 0.11 6.16
C GLN A 58 6.99 0.92 7.36
N PHE A 59 6.07 1.86 7.15
CA PHE A 59 5.51 2.66 8.23
C PHE A 59 4.80 1.80 9.30
N ILE A 60 4.00 0.82 8.87
CA ILE A 60 3.35 -0.13 9.79
C ILE A 60 4.40 -0.94 10.55
N VAL A 61 5.42 -1.48 9.89
CA VAL A 61 6.48 -2.28 10.55
C VAL A 61 7.26 -1.45 11.57
N GLU A 62 7.61 -0.21 11.22
CA GLU A 62 8.40 0.68 12.09
C GLU A 62 7.62 1.22 13.30
N ASN A 63 6.28 1.20 13.25
CA ASN A 63 5.42 1.83 14.27
C ASN A 63 4.38 0.87 14.89
N GLY A 64 4.27 -0.36 14.37
CA GLY A 64 3.30 -1.40 14.75
C GLY A 64 3.78 -2.36 15.83
N VAL A 65 4.81 -1.99 16.60
CA VAL A 65 5.11 -2.66 17.87
C VAL A 65 4.04 -2.22 18.87
N THR A 66 2.87 -2.84 18.78
CA THR A 66 1.90 -2.79 19.88
C THR A 66 2.63 -3.34 21.09
N ASN A 67 2.84 -2.49 22.10
CA ASN A 67 3.36 -2.86 23.39
C ASN A 67 2.28 -3.75 24.03
N ILE A 68 2.24 -5.03 23.63
CA ILE A 68 1.43 -6.05 24.30
C ILE A 68 2.13 -6.19 25.66
N GLN A 69 1.70 -5.38 26.62
CA GLN A 69 1.98 -5.66 28.01
C GLN A 69 1.30 -7.01 28.25
N GLU A 70 2.12 -8.07 28.32
CA GLU A 70 1.71 -9.34 28.86
C GLU A 70 1.00 -9.05 30.19
N VAL A 71 -0.29 -9.37 30.24
CA VAL A 71 -1.03 -9.41 31.50
C VAL A 71 -0.39 -10.54 32.32
N GLN A 72 0.37 -10.15 33.35
CA GLN A 72 0.80 -11.04 34.42
C GLN A 72 -0.36 -11.42 35.33
#